data_AF-A0A355G7Z4-F1
#
_entry.id   AF-A0A355G7Z4-F1
#
_cell.length_a   1.000
_cell.length_b   1.000
_cell.length_c   1.000
_cell.angle_alpha   90.00
_cell.angle_beta   90.00
_cell.angle_gamma   90.00
#
_symmetry.space_group_name_H-M   'P 1'
#
loop_
_entity.id
_entity.type
_entity.pdbx_description
1 polymer ?
#
loop_
_entity_poly.entity_id
_entity_poly.type
_entity_poly.pdbx_seq_one_letter_code
_entity_poly.pdbx_strand_id
1 'polypeptide(L)'
;AVDYSGYPDCRPEFISAFQTVASLATKTGVEHSGHWKIHTPLISLTKADIIRTGMELGVDYGLTHSCYDPLPDGTPCGHCDSCQLRIKGFQEAGFADPALKTD
;
A
#
# COMPACT_ATOMS: atom_id res chain seq x y z
N ALA A 1 -7.11 6.25 3.09
CA ALA A 1 -6.07 7.24 2.73
C ALA A 1 -6.49 7.78 1.41
N VAL A 2 -6.46 9.09 1.23
CA VAL A 2 -6.44 9.65 -0.12
C VAL A 2 -4.97 9.55 -0.59
N ASP A 3 -4.47 8.30 -0.71
CA ASP A 3 -3.12 7.96 -1.21
C ASP A 3 -3.21 7.27 -2.58
N TYR A 4 -4.37 7.36 -3.25
CA TYR A 4 -4.34 7.47 -4.69
C TYR A 4 -3.84 8.88 -4.94
N SER A 5 -2.63 9.00 -5.43
CA SER A 5 -1.94 10.23 -5.86
C SER A 5 -2.65 10.95 -7.02
N GLY A 6 -3.99 10.96 -7.03
CA GLY A 6 -4.87 11.43 -8.08
C GLY A 6 -5.18 10.39 -9.16
N TYR A 7 -4.42 9.29 -9.22
CA TYR A 7 -4.46 8.37 -10.36
C TYR A 7 -5.83 7.68 -10.50
N PRO A 8 -6.44 7.73 -11.70
CA PRO A 8 -7.78 7.21 -11.93
C PRO A 8 -7.86 5.68 -11.91
N ASP A 9 -6.75 4.99 -12.19
CA ASP A 9 -6.63 3.53 -12.19
C ASP A 9 -6.52 2.92 -10.78
N CYS A 10 -6.34 3.73 -9.75
CA CYS A 10 -6.28 3.28 -8.36
C CYS A 10 -7.64 3.37 -7.62
N ARG A 11 -8.71 3.76 -8.33
CA ARG A 11 -10.03 4.04 -7.73
C ARG A 11 -10.94 2.81 -7.70
N PRO A 12 -11.92 2.73 -6.78
CA PRO A 12 -12.85 1.61 -6.70
C PRO A 12 -13.57 1.30 -8.02
N GLU A 13 -13.95 2.33 -8.78
CA GLU A 13 -14.67 2.21 -10.05
C GLU A 13 -13.81 1.51 -11.11
N PHE A 14 -12.54 1.91 -11.25
CA PHE A 14 -11.62 1.25 -12.16
C PHE A 14 -11.41 -0.20 -11.76
N ILE A 15 -11.16 -0.47 -10.48
CA ILE A 15 -10.89 -1.82 -9.99
C ILE A 15 -12.10 -2.75 -10.21
N SER A 16 -13.32 -2.24 -10.00
CA SER A 16 -14.56 -2.97 -10.29
C SER A 16 -14.71 -3.29 -11.79
N ALA A 17 -14.45 -2.30 -12.66
CA ALA A 17 -14.46 -2.51 -14.10
C ALA A 17 -13.39 -3.53 -14.53
N PHE A 18 -12.17 -3.43 -13.99
CA PHE A 18 -11.07 -4.34 -14.29
C PHE A 18 -11.36 -5.77 -13.83
N GLN A 19 -11.97 -5.98 -12.65
CA GLN A 19 -12.40 -7.31 -12.21
C GLN A 19 -13.39 -7.95 -13.20
N THR A 20 -14.29 -7.14 -13.76
CA THR A 20 -15.24 -7.60 -14.78
C THR A 20 -14.50 -8.03 -16.05
N VAL A 21 -13.56 -7.22 -16.52
CA VAL A 21 -12.71 -7.55 -17.68
C VAL A 21 -11.91 -8.83 -17.42
N ALA A 22 -11.26 -8.95 -16.26
CA ALA A 22 -10.49 -10.13 -15.89
C ALA A 22 -11.35 -11.40 -15.84
N SER A 23 -12.60 -11.28 -15.38
CA SER A 23 -13.54 -12.40 -15.36
C SER A 23 -13.91 -12.86 -16.77
N LEU A 24 -14.19 -11.91 -17.68
CA LEU A 24 -14.50 -12.21 -19.08
C LEU A 24 -13.30 -12.75 -19.88
N ALA A 25 -12.08 -12.39 -19.48
CA ALA A 25 -10.86 -12.77 -20.16
C ALA A 25 -10.40 -14.21 -19.88
N THR A 26 -11.08 -14.96 -19.00
CA THR A 26 -10.68 -16.32 -18.62
C THR A 26 -11.81 -17.33 -18.79
N LYS A 27 -11.46 -18.55 -19.24
CA LYS A 27 -12.41 -19.69 -19.34
C LYS A 27 -13.11 -19.94 -18.00
N THR A 28 -12.35 -19.97 -16.90
CA THR A 28 -12.89 -20.17 -15.54
C THR A 28 -13.90 -19.09 -15.15
N GLY A 29 -13.66 -17.84 -15.52
CA GLY A 29 -14.56 -16.73 -15.21
C GLY A 29 -15.85 -16.75 -16.05
N VAL A 30 -15.79 -17.14 -17.33
CA VAL A 30 -16.98 -17.22 -18.20
C VAL A 30 -17.80 -18.49 -18.03
N GLU A 31 -17.17 -19.62 -17.69
CA GLU A 31 -17.86 -20.89 -17.44
C GLU A 31 -18.40 -21.01 -16.00
N HIS A 32 -18.29 -19.94 -15.20
CA HIS A 32 -18.81 -19.85 -13.83
C HIS A 32 -18.33 -20.98 -12.90
N SER A 33 -17.22 -21.62 -13.24
CA SER A 33 -16.56 -22.66 -12.42
C SER A 33 -15.62 -22.04 -11.38
N GLY A 34 -15.42 -20.72 -11.41
CA GLY A 34 -14.76 -19.95 -10.37
C GLY A 34 -15.13 -18.46 -10.41
N HIS A 35 -14.99 -17.77 -9.27
CA HIS A 35 -15.25 -16.33 -9.16
C HIS A 35 -13.96 -15.59 -8.84
N TRP A 36 -13.60 -14.63 -9.69
CA TRP A 36 -12.49 -13.73 -9.42
C TRP A 36 -12.94 -12.58 -8.53
N LYS A 37 -12.20 -12.34 -7.46
CA LYS A 37 -12.40 -11.19 -6.59
C LYS A 37 -11.07 -10.47 -6.39
N ILE A 38 -11.03 -9.20 -6.75
CA ILE A 38 -9.93 -8.31 -6.42
C ILE A 38 -10.20 -7.76 -5.03
N HIS A 39 -9.29 -8.03 -4.10
CA HIS A 39 -9.35 -7.50 -2.75
C HIS A 39 -8.51 -6.24 -2.66
N THR A 40 -9.10 -5.15 -2.19
CA THR A 40 -8.45 -3.86 -1.99
C THR A 40 -8.44 -3.47 -0.51
N PRO A 41 -7.83 -4.30 0.38
CA PRO A 41 -8.00 -4.18 1.83
C PRO A 41 -7.54 -2.82 2.41
N LEU A 42 -6.69 -2.09 1.68
CA LEU A 42 -6.12 -0.83 2.13
C LEU A 42 -6.81 0.41 1.55
N ILE A 43 -7.76 0.26 0.61
CA ILE A 43 -8.24 1.38 -0.22
C ILE A 43 -8.90 2.52 0.57
N SER A 44 -9.55 2.20 1.70
CA SER A 44 -10.15 3.18 2.60
C SER A 44 -9.21 3.61 3.73
N LEU A 45 -8.16 2.86 4.03
CA LEU A 45 -7.29 3.02 5.21
C LEU A 45 -6.31 4.17 5.04
N THR A 46 -6.21 5.11 5.99
CA THR A 46 -5.15 6.14 6.01
C THR A 46 -3.77 5.50 6.12
N LYS A 47 -2.68 6.24 5.84
CA LYS A 47 -1.32 5.68 6.02
C LYS A 47 -1.08 5.25 7.46
N ALA A 48 -1.60 6.02 8.42
CA ALA A 48 -1.58 5.67 9.83
C ALA A 48 -2.38 4.39 10.11
N ASP A 49 -3.59 4.25 9.54
CA ASP A 49 -4.39 3.02 9.70
C ASP A 49 -3.66 1.80 9.12
N ILE A 50 -3.04 1.92 7.94
CA ILE A 50 -2.23 0.86 7.32
C ILE A 50 -1.09 0.45 8.26
N ILE A 51 -0.41 1.41 8.89
CA ILE A 51 0.67 1.15 9.84
C ILE A 51 0.14 0.42 11.07
N ARG A 52 -0.95 0.89 11.70
CA ARG A 52 -1.55 0.21 12.86
C ARG A 52 -1.94 -1.23 12.52
N THR A 53 -2.60 -1.44 11.37
CA THR A 53 -2.96 -2.78 10.90
C THR A 53 -1.73 -3.68 10.71
N GLY A 54 -0.65 -3.16 10.11
CA GLY A 54 0.59 -3.95 9.98
C GLY A 54 1.21 -4.30 11.32
N MET A 55 1.22 -3.37 12.28
CA MET A 55 1.72 -3.62 13.64
C MET A 55 0.87 -4.69 14.36
N GLU A 56 -0.46 -4.63 14.25
CA GLU A 56 -1.38 -5.64 14.81
C GLU A 56 -1.16 -7.04 14.20
N LEU A 57 -0.80 -7.09 12.91
CA LEU A 57 -0.49 -8.34 12.20
C LEU A 57 0.95 -8.83 12.43
N GLY A 58 1.78 -8.09 13.17
CA GLY A 58 3.17 -8.45 13.44
C GLY A 58 4.12 -8.25 12.24
N VAL A 59 3.80 -7.32 11.34
CA VAL A 59 4.67 -6.96 10.22
C VAL A 59 5.95 -6.31 10.73
N ASP A 60 7.10 -6.84 10.34
CA ASP A 60 8.38 -6.18 10.55
C ASP A 60 8.61 -5.09 9.49
N TYR A 61 8.26 -3.85 9.86
CA TYR A 61 8.45 -2.69 8.99
C TYR A 61 9.91 -2.36 8.69
N GLY A 62 10.88 -2.88 9.47
CA GLY A 62 12.31 -2.69 9.22
C GLY A 62 12.79 -3.44 7.97
N LEU A 63 12.05 -4.46 7.54
CA LEU A 63 12.32 -5.23 6.31
C LEU A 63 11.65 -4.61 5.07
N THR A 64 10.90 -3.53 5.21
CA THR A 64 10.14 -2.91 4.12
C THR A 64 10.87 -1.71 3.53
N HIS A 65 10.71 -1.49 2.23
CA HIS A 65 11.30 -0.35 1.53
C HIS A 65 10.22 0.51 0.87
N SER A 66 10.29 1.82 1.06
CA SER A 66 9.38 2.78 0.44
C SER A 66 10.10 3.93 -0.26
N CYS A 67 11.35 4.21 0.10
CA CYS A 67 12.10 5.35 -0.43
C CYS A 67 12.26 5.23 -1.95
N TYR A 68 12.18 6.37 -2.66
CA TYR A 68 12.43 6.39 -4.11
C TYR A 68 13.91 6.47 -4.45
N ASP A 69 14.72 7.03 -3.56
CA ASP A 69 16.14 7.29 -3.80
C ASP A 69 16.93 7.10 -2.50
N PRO A 70 17.09 5.85 -2.02
CA PRO A 70 17.78 5.58 -0.75
C PRO A 70 19.27 5.95 -0.83
N LEU A 71 19.88 6.17 0.33
CA LEU A 71 21.33 6.33 0.45
C LEU A 71 22.07 5.05 -0.01
N PRO A 72 23.38 5.11 -0.31
CA PRO A 72 24.14 3.94 -0.77
C PRO A 72 24.09 2.72 0.15
N ASP A 73 23.83 2.93 1.45
CA ASP A 73 23.70 1.87 2.45
C ASP A 73 22.26 1.33 2.58
N GLY A 74 21.33 1.79 1.74
CA GLY A 74 19.91 1.41 1.75
C GLY A 74 19.04 2.21 2.70
N THR A 75 19.61 3.14 3.48
CA THR A 75 18.84 3.99 4.41
C THR A 75 17.88 4.89 3.61
N PRO A 76 16.60 5.02 4.01
CA PRO A 76 15.67 5.95 3.37
C PRO A 76 16.21 7.39 3.38
N CYS A 77 16.14 8.11 2.26
CA CYS A 77 16.68 9.47 2.16
C CYS A 77 15.97 10.52 3.03
N GLY A 78 14.79 10.19 3.54
CA GLY A 78 14.01 11.07 4.41
C GLY A 78 13.30 12.22 3.68
N HIS A 79 13.69 12.62 2.47
CA HIS A 79 13.15 13.82 1.82
C HIS A 79 12.20 13.59 0.64
N CYS A 80 12.16 12.41 0.02
CA CYS A 80 11.22 12.14 -1.08
C CYS A 80 9.78 12.01 -0.59
N ASP A 81 8.79 12.20 -1.48
CA ASP A 81 7.36 12.16 -1.13
C ASP A 81 6.97 10.86 -0.41
N SER A 82 7.49 9.71 -0.86
CA SER A 82 7.22 8.42 -0.22
C SER A 82 7.79 8.34 1.21
N CYS A 83 9.00 8.89 1.44
CA CYS A 83 9.56 9.00 2.78
C CYS A 83 8.71 9.91 3.68
N GLN A 84 8.31 11.08 3.18
CA GLN A 84 7.51 12.03 3.95
C GLN A 84 6.13 11.45 4.32
N LEU A 85 5.47 10.75 3.39
CA LEU A 85 4.20 10.06 3.66
C LEU A 85 4.37 8.94 4.69
N ARG A 86 5.46 8.16 4.59
CA ARG A 86 5.77 7.10 5.57
C ARG A 86 6.03 7.67 6.96
N ILE A 87 6.92 8.66 7.07
CA ILE A 87 7.26 9.34 8.33
C ILE A 87 6.01 9.87 9.00
N LYS A 88 5.19 10.63 8.26
CA LYS A 88 3.93 11.16 8.77
C LYS A 88 2.98 10.06 9.23
N GLY A 89 2.87 8.98 8.45
CA GLY A 89 2.04 7.83 8.81
C GLY A 89 2.47 7.17 10.12
N PHE A 90 3.77 6.98 10.35
CA PHE A 90 4.29 6.40 11.59
C PHE A 90 4.04 7.33 12.79
N GLN A 91 4.27 8.63 12.61
CA GLN A 91 3.99 9.66 13.62
C GLN A 91 2.50 9.67 14.01
N GLU A 92 1.59 9.69 13.04
CA GLU A 92 0.13 9.66 13.26
C GLU A 92 -0.38 8.31 13.81
N ALA A 93 0.34 7.22 13.56
CA ALA A 93 0.06 5.91 14.12
C ALA A 93 0.57 5.74 15.56
N GLY A 94 1.48 6.62 16.02
CA GLY A 94 2.07 6.55 17.36
C GLY A 94 3.22 5.54 17.48
N PHE A 95 3.87 5.17 16.38
CA PHE A 95 4.98 4.22 16.35
C PHE A 95 6.26 4.88 15.83
N ALA A 96 7.42 4.44 16.33
CA ALA A 96 8.70 4.76 15.71
C ALA A 96 8.84 3.98 14.39
N ASP A 97 9.37 4.62 13.35
CA ASP A 97 9.65 3.95 12.07
C ASP A 97 10.97 3.18 12.17
N PRO A 98 10.96 1.83 12.15
CA PRO A 98 12.17 1.02 12.29
C PRO A 98 13.11 1.11 11.07
N ALA A 99 12.65 1.65 9.93
CA ALA A 99 13.49 1.86 8.75
C ALA A 99 14.33 3.13 8.83
N LEU A 100 14.04 4.04 9.77
CA LEU A 100 14.83 5.24 10.01
C LEU A 100 15.86 4.93 11.10
N LYS A 101 17.13 5.18 10.81
CA LYS A 101 18.17 5.18 11.85
C LYS A 101 17.90 6.39 12.74
N THR A 102 17.53 6.15 13.99
CA THR A 102 17.61 7.18 15.04
C THR A 102 19.07 7.34 15.43
N ASP A 103 19.59 8.57 15.35
CA ASP A 103 20.86 8.95 15.97
C ASP A 103 20.84 8.74 17.49
#